data_AF-A0A962ZKM4-F1
#
_entry.id   AF-A0A962ZKM4-F1
#
_cell.length_a   1.000
_cell.length_b   1.000
_cell.length_c   1.000
_cell.angle_alpha   90.00
_cell.angle_beta   90.00
_cell.angle_gamma   90.00
#
_symmetry.space_group_name_H-M   'P 1'
#
loop_
_entity.id
_entity.type
_entity.pdbx_description
1 polymer ?
#
loop_
_entity_poly.entity_id
_entity_poly.type
_entity_poly.pdbx_seq_one_letter_code
_entity_poly.pdbx_strand_id
1 'polypeptide(L)' 'MPDKQPEKPDRSYQNRLGPEDQKRVDEFIRRGVNSVERKPFRPGLMMLMLIGVVTVLSIFSQLLARWAGVY' A
#
# COMPACT_ATOMS: atom_id res chain seq x y z
N MET A 1 5.12 34.92 15.49
CA MET A 1 5.31 33.62 16.18
C MET A 1 3.96 32.95 16.20
N PRO A 2 3.76 31.74 15.64
CA PRO A 2 2.44 31.12 15.61
C PRO A 2 2.10 30.53 16.98
N ASP A 3 0.91 30.88 17.47
CA ASP A 3 0.36 30.48 18.77
C ASP A 3 0.16 28.96 18.85
N LYS A 4 0.77 28.34 19.87
CA LYS A 4 0.53 26.92 20.21
C LYS A 4 -0.87 26.81 20.81
N GLN A 5 -1.83 26.35 20.00
CA GLN A 5 -3.18 26.01 20.47
C GLN A 5 -3.08 24.91 21.55
N PRO A 6 -3.83 25.01 22.67
CA PRO A 6 -3.78 24.05 23.75
C PRO A 6 -4.26 22.67 23.27
N GLU A 7 -3.42 21.65 23.48
CA GLU A 7 -3.76 20.25 23.20
C GLU A 7 -5.05 19.87 23.94
N LYS A 8 -6.11 19.61 23.18
CA LYS A 8 -7.35 19.06 23.73
C LYS A 8 -7.03 17.64 24.22
N PRO A 9 -7.43 17.25 25.44
CA PRO A 9 -7.14 15.93 25.97
C PRO A 9 -7.77 14.86 25.07
N ASP A 10 -6.93 13.97 24.54
CA ASP A 10 -7.35 12.84 23.71
C ASP A 10 -8.32 11.96 24.49
N ARG A 11 -9.61 12.00 24.10
CA ARG A 11 -10.68 11.20 24.72
C ARG A 11 -10.63 9.71 24.33
N SER A 12 -9.57 9.26 23.66
CA SER A 12 -9.39 7.89 23.20
C SER A 12 -9.48 6.86 24.34
N TYR A 13 -9.05 7.23 25.56
CA TYR A 13 -9.12 6.38 26.75
C TYR A 13 -10.53 6.23 27.36
N GLN A 14 -11.47 7.12 27.05
CA GLN A 14 -12.84 7.05 27.59
C GLN A 14 -13.68 5.94 26.94
N ASN A 15 -13.25 5.44 25.79
CA ASN A 15 -13.92 4.38 25.03
C ASN A 15 -13.13 3.06 25.10
N ARG A 16 -12.55 2.76 26.27
CA ARG A 16 -11.88 1.50 26.51
C ARG A 16 -12.94 0.46 26.82
N LEU A 17 -13.21 -0.41 25.85
CA LEU A 17 -14.14 -1.54 26.02
C LEU A 17 -13.75 -2.35 27.25
N GLY A 18 -14.75 -2.80 28.00
CA GLY A 18 -14.53 -3.68 29.14
C GLY A 18 -13.78 -4.95 28.72
N PRO A 19 -13.11 -5.65 29.66
CA PRO A 19 -12.31 -6.84 29.33
C PRO A 19 -13.12 -7.98 28.69
N GLU A 20 -14.44 -8.01 28.89
CA GLU A 20 -15.35 -8.94 28.20
C GLU A 20 -15.60 -8.52 26.74
N ASP A 21 -15.97 -7.26 26.54
CA ASP A 21 -16.27 -6.73 25.21
C ASP A 21 -15.03 -6.73 24.31
N GLN A 22 -13.85 -6.44 24.89
CA GLN A 22 -12.58 -6.54 24.18
C GLN A 22 -12.34 -7.97 23.66
N LYS A 23 -12.63 -9.00 24.47
CA LYS A 23 -12.49 -10.40 24.05
C LYS A 23 -13.45 -10.76 22.91
N ARG A 24 -14.69 -10.26 22.94
CA ARG A 24 -15.66 -10.47 21.86
C ARG A 24 -15.20 -9.81 20.55
N VAL A 25 -14.63 -8.60 20.63
CA VAL A 25 -14.05 -7.88 19.47
C VAL A 25 -12.84 -8.62 18.92
N ASP A 26 -11.92 -9.04 19.78
CA ASP A 26 -10.70 -9.76 19.37
C ASP A 26 -11.05 -11.09 18.71
N GLU A 27 -12.03 -11.82 19.25
CA GLU A 27 -12.53 -13.06 18.69
C GLU A 27 -13.23 -12.82 17.33
N PHE A 28 -14.04 -11.77 17.21
CA PHE A 28 -14.69 -11.41 15.95
C PHE A 28 -13.69 -11.01 14.85
N ILE A 29 -12.68 -10.20 15.17
CA ILE A 29 -11.63 -9.78 14.22
C ILE A 29 -10.80 -10.98 13.74
N ARG A 30 -10.57 -11.96 14.62
CA ARG A 30 -9.85 -13.21 14.28
C ARG A 30 -10.67 -14.19 13.44
N ARG A 31 -12.00 -14.13 13.47
CA ARG A 31 -12.92 -15.15 12.93
C ARG A 31 -13.14 -15.15 11.40
N GLY A 32 -12.35 -14.43 10.63
CA GLY A 32 -12.10 -14.89 9.26
C GLY A 32 -12.89 -14.21 8.14
N VAL A 33 -12.54 -12.95 7.88
CA VAL A 33 -12.68 -12.41 6.51
C VAL A 33 -11.46 -11.59 6.07
N ASN A 34 -10.62 -11.12 7.00
CA ASN A 34 -9.52 -10.21 6.70
C ASN A 34 -8.11 -10.76 7.02
N SER A 35 -8.00 -12.01 7.50
CA SER A 35 -6.71 -12.71 7.61
C SER A 35 -6.40 -13.43 6.30
N VAL A 36 -6.34 -12.67 5.20
CA VAL A 36 -5.84 -13.21 3.94
C VAL A 36 -4.34 -13.42 4.14
N GLU A 37 -3.83 -14.62 3.89
CA GLU A 37 -2.38 -14.86 3.80
C GLU A 37 -1.81 -13.93 2.73
N ARG A 38 -1.26 -12.80 3.15
CA ARG A 38 -0.70 -11.81 2.23
C ARG A 38 0.58 -12.40 1.70
N LYS A 39 0.59 -12.75 0.40
CA LYS A 39 1.82 -13.09 -0.30
C LYS A 39 2.83 -11.97 -0.01
N PRO A 40 4.06 -12.30 0.44
CA PRO A 40 5.04 -11.29 0.79
C PRO A 40 5.24 -10.35 -0.40
N PHE A 41 5.18 -9.04 -0.14
CA PHE A 41 5.39 -8.05 -1.18
C PHE A 41 6.82 -8.22 -1.73
N ARG A 42 6.95 -8.43 -3.04
CA ARG A 42 8.24 -8.65 -3.73
C ARG A 42 8.61 -7.42 -4.55
N PRO A 43 9.13 -6.34 -3.92
CA PRO A 43 9.39 -5.06 -4.61
C PRO A 43 10.36 -5.22 -5.79
N GLY A 44 11.36 -6.09 -5.67
CA GLY A 44 12.31 -6.35 -6.76
C GLY A 44 11.65 -6.91 -8.03
N LEU A 45 10.67 -7.80 -7.89
CA LEU A 45 9.95 -8.35 -9.04
C LEU A 45 9.11 -7.27 -9.73
N MET A 46 8.47 -6.39 -8.96
CA MET A 46 7.69 -5.28 -9.51
C MET A 46 8.58 -4.29 -10.27
N MET A 47 9.77 -4.00 -9.73
CA MET A 47 10.74 -3.13 -10.40
C MET A 47 11.26 -3.76 -11.70
N LEU A 48 11.61 -5.05 -11.69
CA LEU A 48 12.02 -5.77 -12.90
C LEU A 48 10.93 -5.79 -13.97
N MET A 49 9.68 -6.01 -13.57
CA MET A 49 8.55 -5.96 -14.49
C MET A 49 8.41 -4.57 -15.14
N LEU A 50 8.49 -3.50 -14.35
CA LEU A 50 8.45 -2.13 -14.86
C LEU A 50 9.58 -1.85 -15.85
N ILE A 51 10.82 -2.20 -15.48
CA ILE A 51 11.99 -2.05 -16.35
C ILE A 51 11.78 -2.82 -17.66
N GLY A 52 11.28 -4.06 -17.58
CA GLY A 52 10.99 -4.89 -18.74
C GLY A 52 10.01 -4.24 -19.70
N VAL A 53 8.88 -3.74 -19.18
CA VAL A 53 7.85 -3.06 -19.99
C VAL A 53 8.44 -1.82 -20.68
N VAL A 54 9.13 -0.95 -19.95
CA VAL A 54 9.72 0.28 -20.51
C VAL A 54 10.80 -0.05 -21.55
N THR A 55 11.62 -1.07 -21.30
CA THR A 55 12.67 -1.50 -22.23
C THR A 55 12.07 -2.03 -23.53
N VAL A 56 11.05 -2.88 -23.44
CA VAL A 56 10.36 -3.42 -24.62
C VAL A 56 9.74 -2.29 -25.45
N LEU A 57 9.02 -1.37 -24.81
CA LEU A 57 8.41 -0.23 -25.51
C LEU A 57 9.48 0.68 -26.14
N SER A 58 10.61 0.89 -25.47
CA SER A 58 11.72 1.69 -26.00
C SER A 58 12.32 1.06 -27.25
N ILE A 59 12.61 -0.25 -27.20
CA ILE A 59 13.13 -1.00 -28.37
C ILE A 59 12.11 -0.95 -29.51
N PHE A 60 10.83 -1.20 -29.19
CA PHE A 60 9.77 -1.18 -30.19
C PHE A 60 9.62 0.20 -30.87
N SER A 61 9.67 1.27 -30.08
CA SER A 61 9.65 2.64 -30.61
C SER A 61 10.84 2.92 -31.54
N GLN A 62 12.03 2.45 -31.19
CA GLN A 62 13.22 2.61 -32.03
C GLN A 62 13.09 1.82 -33.33
N LEU A 63 12.59 0.58 -33.28
CA LEU A 63 12.36 -0.23 -34.50
C LEU A 63 11.40 0.46 -35.46
N LEU A 64 10.30 1.01 -34.94
CA LEU A 64 9.36 1.80 -35.74
C LEU A 64 10.01 3.04 -36.35
N ALA A 65 10.81 3.78 -35.59
CA ALA A 65 11.54 4.95 -36.11
C ALA A 65 12.49 4.56 -37.26
N ARG A 66 13.22 3.44 -37.10
CA ARG A 66 14.11 2.90 -38.14
C ARG A 66 13.34 2.50 -39.40
N TRP A 67 12.18 1.85 -39.26
CA TRP A 67 11.34 1.46 -40.40
C TRP A 67 10.66 2.64 -41.08
N ALA A 68 10.31 3.68 -40.31
CA ALA A 68 9.76 4.92 -40.85
C ALA A 68 10.80 5.79 -41.57
N GLY A 69 12.09 5.40 -41.56
CA GLY A 69 13.17 6.15 -42.21
C GLY A 69 13.52 7.46 -41.49
N VAL A 70 13.13 7.60 -40.23
CA VAL A 70 13.45 8.77 -39.40
C VAL A 70 14.84 8.56 -38.82
N TYR A 71 15.83 9.21 -39.40
CA TYR A 71 17.20 9.33 -38.91
C TYR A 71 17.71 10.75 -39.12
#